data_AF-A0AA35X648-F1
#
_entry.id   AF-A0AA35X648-F1
#
_cell.length_a   1.000
_cell.length_b   1.000
_cell.length_c   1.000
_cell.angle_alpha   90.00
_cell.angle_beta   90.00
_cell.angle_gamma   90.00
#
_symmetry.space_group_name_H-M   'P 1'
#
loop_
_entity.id
_entity.type
_entity.pdbx_description
1 polymer ?
#
loop_
_entity_poly.entity_id
_entity_poly.type
_entity_poly.pdbx_seq_one_letter_code
_entity_poly.pdbx_strand_id
1 'polypeptide(L)'
;ATCSGKEIAGLKKKEEKTRNNYDDTKIVKSRMSDFSRGVLKVVRGKGNSLNNKFLPYKEIETEAVLELDDDVLIAPEEIEFGFRVWCENRDRMVGFLGRNHIYNFKDKKWSYSYGNGECKVSMVITSSSFIHKTYMYLYSYSMPKEVREMVDRIKDCEDIAMNFLAAHLSRKPPVKVPTKYFFDCTGRCKHNLSKKGGWMKERSFCIEFLTRIYGYLPLLYTTSRA
;
A
#
# COMPACT_ATOMS: atom_id res chain seq x y z
N ALA A 1 -11.61 21.11 -9.78
CA ALA A 1 -11.66 19.96 -8.84
C ALA A 1 -10.22 19.53 -8.52
N THR A 2 -9.64 20.08 -7.45
CA THR A 2 -8.28 19.75 -7.02
C THR A 2 -8.31 18.42 -6.25
N CYS A 3 -7.55 17.43 -6.72
CA CYS A 3 -7.40 16.14 -6.05
C CYS A 3 -6.51 16.19 -4.80
N SER A 4 -5.98 17.35 -4.44
CA SER A 4 -5.44 17.62 -3.11
C SER A 4 -6.58 18.07 -2.20
N GLY A 5 -6.76 17.38 -1.09
CA GLY A 5 -7.65 17.79 0.00
C GLY A 5 -7.19 19.12 0.62
N LYS A 6 -7.42 20.24 -0.08
CA LYS A 6 -7.51 21.57 0.54
C LYS A 6 -8.87 21.69 1.22
N GLU A 7 -9.11 20.87 2.24
CA GLU A 7 -10.33 20.96 3.02
C GLU A 7 -10.16 20.46 4.46
N ILE A 8 -9.01 20.70 5.11
CA ILE A 8 -8.86 20.39 6.55
C ILE A 8 -8.00 21.42 7.31
N ALA A 9 -7.80 22.62 6.76
CA ALA A 9 -7.24 23.73 7.54
C ALA A 9 -8.32 24.44 8.39
N GLY A 10 -9.60 24.35 8.00
CA GLY A 10 -10.72 25.01 8.67
C GLY A 10 -11.43 24.18 9.75
N LEU A 11 -11.26 22.85 9.77
CA LEU A 11 -11.92 21.97 10.75
C LEU A 11 -11.16 21.85 12.08
N LYS A 12 -9.86 22.21 12.10
CA LYS A 12 -8.99 22.13 13.28
C LYS A 12 -9.46 22.96 14.48
N LYS A 13 -10.34 23.97 14.30
CA LYS A 13 -10.84 24.80 15.41
C LYS A 13 -12.18 24.36 16.00
N LYS A 14 -12.88 23.38 15.40
CA LYS A 14 -14.21 22.96 15.88
C LYS A 14 -14.23 21.64 16.63
N GLU A 15 -13.30 20.73 16.36
CA GLU A 15 -13.25 19.40 17.01
C GLU A 15 -12.48 19.37 18.35
N GLU A 16 -11.67 20.40 18.62
CA GLU A 16 -10.89 20.50 19.86
C GLU A 16 -11.76 20.83 21.09
N LYS A 17 -13.07 21.08 20.90
CA LYS A 17 -14.02 21.42 21.97
C LYS A 17 -14.94 20.28 22.42
N THR A 18 -14.88 19.09 21.82
CA THR A 18 -15.79 17.97 22.15
C THR A 18 -15.10 16.67 22.57
N ARG A 19 -13.77 16.65 22.75
CA ARG A 19 -13.07 15.53 23.39
C ARG A 19 -13.06 15.70 24.90
N ASN A 20 -14.20 15.48 25.56
CA ASN A 20 -14.23 15.16 26.98
C ASN A 20 -15.26 14.06 27.22
N ASN A 21 -14.79 12.96 27.83
CA ASN A 21 -15.54 11.79 28.30
C ASN A 21 -16.12 10.82 27.26
N TYR A 22 -15.26 10.26 26.40
CA TYR A 22 -15.57 9.01 25.69
C TYR A 22 -14.50 7.96 26.02
N ASP A 23 -14.90 6.90 26.73
CA ASP A 23 -14.05 5.80 27.17
C ASP A 23 -13.92 4.77 26.05
N ASP A 24 -12.99 5.02 25.11
CA ASP A 24 -12.70 4.14 23.96
C ASP A 24 -12.41 2.69 24.38
N THR A 25 -11.87 2.49 25.58
CA THR A 25 -11.54 1.18 26.13
C THR A 25 -12.75 0.27 26.36
N LYS A 26 -13.95 0.83 26.59
CA LYS A 26 -15.18 0.03 26.78
C LYS A 26 -15.79 -0.44 25.46
N ILE A 27 -15.73 0.38 24.41
CA ILE A 27 -16.29 0.05 23.10
C ILE A 27 -15.43 -0.99 22.38
N VAL A 28 -14.10 -0.88 22.50
CA VAL A 28 -13.17 -1.90 21.99
C VAL A 28 -13.45 -3.24 22.68
N LYS A 29 -13.64 -3.26 24.01
CA LYS A 29 -13.98 -4.50 24.74
C LYS A 29 -15.33 -5.09 24.34
N SER A 30 -16.36 -4.28 24.09
CA SER A 30 -17.70 -4.78 23.73
C SER A 30 -17.82 -5.22 22.28
N ARG A 31 -16.98 -4.69 21.36
CA ARG A 31 -16.93 -5.15 19.95
C ARG A 31 -16.00 -6.35 19.75
N MET A 32 -15.03 -6.55 20.64
CA MET A 32 -14.14 -7.73 20.62
C MET A 32 -14.84 -9.04 21.04
N SER A 33 -16.01 -8.99 21.69
CA SER A 33 -16.74 -10.20 22.09
C SER A 33 -17.43 -10.92 20.92
N ASP A 34 -17.66 -10.23 19.80
CA ASP A 34 -18.35 -10.78 18.62
C ASP A 34 -17.41 -11.30 17.53
N PHE A 35 -16.12 -10.93 17.59
CA PHE A 35 -15.10 -11.60 16.79
C PHE A 35 -14.84 -12.96 17.43
N SER A 36 -15.24 -14.05 16.75
CA SER A 36 -14.76 -15.39 17.08
C SER A 36 -13.25 -15.29 17.34
N ARG A 37 -12.78 -15.75 18.50
CA ARG A 37 -11.37 -15.69 18.92
C ARG A 37 -10.47 -16.35 17.87
N GLY A 38 -10.08 -15.58 16.87
CA GLY A 38 -9.14 -16.01 15.84
C GLY A 38 -7.81 -16.32 16.52
N VAL A 39 -7.18 -17.42 16.12
CA VAL A 39 -5.86 -17.77 16.64
C VAL A 39 -4.85 -16.78 16.05
N LEU A 40 -4.31 -15.90 16.89
CA LEU A 40 -3.20 -15.03 16.51
C LEU A 40 -1.93 -15.87 16.33
N LYS A 41 -1.47 -16.00 15.08
CA LYS A 41 -0.19 -16.64 14.75
C LYS A 41 0.85 -15.56 14.45
N VAL A 42 1.99 -15.61 15.13
CA VAL A 42 3.11 -14.69 14.91
C VAL A 42 4.23 -15.44 14.20
N VAL A 43 4.53 -15.05 12.97
CA VAL A 43 5.61 -15.63 12.17
C VAL A 43 6.80 -14.66 12.17
N ARG A 44 7.99 -15.14 12.51
CA ARG A 44 9.22 -14.33 12.53
C ARG A 44 10.03 -14.57 11.26
N GLY A 45 10.35 -13.49 10.55
CA GLY A 45 11.23 -13.53 9.38
C GLY A 45 12.68 -13.89 9.75
N LYS A 46 13.44 -14.45 8.79
CA LYS A 46 14.83 -14.90 9.00
C LYS A 46 15.85 -13.74 9.07
N GLY A 47 15.46 -12.53 8.72
CA GLY A 47 16.32 -11.34 8.72
C GLY A 47 15.53 -10.08 8.38
N ASN A 48 16.19 -8.93 8.42
CA ASN A 48 15.55 -7.65 8.10
C ASN A 48 15.41 -7.46 6.57
N SER A 49 14.29 -7.91 6.00
CA SER A 49 13.97 -7.82 4.58
C SER A 49 12.51 -7.43 4.37
N LEU A 50 12.27 -6.48 3.46
CA LEU A 50 10.92 -6.10 3.02
C LEU A 50 10.25 -7.21 2.20
N ASN A 51 11.04 -8.15 1.63
CA ASN A 51 10.51 -9.28 0.88
C ASN A 51 9.78 -10.30 1.77
N ASN A 52 10.08 -10.32 3.08
CA ASN A 52 9.53 -11.33 4.00
C ASN A 52 8.00 -11.32 4.06
N LYS A 53 7.36 -10.16 3.92
CA LYS A 53 5.90 -10.05 4.00
C LYS A 53 5.18 -10.77 2.86
N PHE A 54 5.85 -10.94 1.71
CA PHE A 54 5.29 -11.63 0.54
C PHE A 54 5.61 -13.12 0.47
N LEU A 55 6.27 -13.69 1.49
CA LEU A 55 6.50 -15.14 1.52
C LEU A 55 5.15 -15.88 1.68
N PRO A 56 4.94 -17.00 0.96
CA PRO A 56 3.72 -17.77 1.07
C PRO A 56 3.74 -18.64 2.33
N TYR A 57 3.52 -18.00 3.48
CA TYR A 57 3.41 -18.65 4.77
C TYR A 57 2.23 -19.62 4.78
N LYS A 58 2.42 -20.82 5.34
CA LYS A 58 1.39 -21.85 5.44
C LYS A 58 0.19 -21.41 6.30
N GLU A 59 0.40 -20.42 7.16
CA GLU A 59 -0.61 -19.81 8.00
C GLU A 59 -1.59 -18.93 7.22
N ILE A 60 -1.25 -18.52 6.00
CA ILE A 60 -2.13 -17.73 5.12
C ILE A 60 -3.00 -18.70 4.31
N GLU A 61 -4.19 -18.97 4.83
CA GLU A 61 -5.15 -19.88 4.21
C GLU A 61 -6.11 -19.15 3.25
N THR A 62 -6.36 -17.85 3.49
CA THR A 62 -7.27 -16.99 2.71
C THR A 62 -6.68 -16.57 1.37
N GLU A 63 -7.55 -16.29 0.40
CA GLU A 63 -7.12 -15.73 -0.88
C GLU A 63 -6.78 -14.24 -0.79
N ALA A 64 -7.57 -13.48 -0.04
CA ALA A 64 -7.28 -12.08 0.27
C ALA A 64 -6.28 -12.00 1.41
N VAL A 65 -5.26 -11.17 1.23
CA VAL A 65 -4.32 -10.79 2.27
C VAL A 65 -4.34 -9.28 2.39
N LEU A 66 -4.66 -8.78 3.58
CA LEU A 66 -4.56 -7.37 3.91
C LEU A 66 -3.15 -7.10 4.45
N GLU A 67 -2.35 -6.37 3.68
CA GLU A 67 -1.04 -5.90 4.09
C GLU A 67 -1.17 -4.52 4.75
N LEU A 68 -0.64 -4.41 5.97
CA LEU A 68 -0.66 -3.20 6.80
C LEU A 68 0.71 -2.99 7.43
N ASP A 69 1.27 -1.79 7.27
CA ASP A 69 2.47 -1.41 8.04
C ASP A 69 2.08 -1.14 9.51
N ASP A 70 3.08 -1.25 10.40
CA ASP A 70 2.91 -1.11 11.85
C ASP A 70 2.61 0.32 12.33
N ASP A 71 2.67 1.30 11.42
CA ASP A 71 2.31 2.70 11.63
C ASP A 71 1.04 3.14 10.87
N VAL A 72 0.29 2.17 10.32
CA VAL A 72 -0.93 2.41 9.55
C VAL A 72 -2.17 2.08 10.39
N LEU A 73 -3.01 3.09 10.64
CA LEU A 73 -4.32 2.94 11.30
C LEU A 73 -5.45 3.19 10.31
N ILE A 74 -6.26 2.16 10.04
CA ILE A 74 -7.44 2.22 9.18
C ILE A 74 -8.66 1.81 10.00
N ALA A 75 -9.77 2.55 9.86
CA ALA A 75 -10.98 2.22 10.61
C ALA A 75 -11.53 0.84 10.18
N PRO A 76 -12.07 0.02 11.10
CA PRO A 76 -12.63 -1.29 10.76
C PRO A 76 -13.66 -1.25 9.63
N GLU A 77 -14.50 -0.20 9.61
CA GLU A 77 -15.52 0.00 8.58
C GLU A 77 -14.90 0.26 7.18
N GLU A 78 -13.73 0.91 7.13
CA GLU A 78 -12.99 1.12 5.88
C GLU A 78 -12.28 -0.17 5.42
N ILE A 79 -11.79 -0.98 6.35
CA ILE A 79 -11.23 -2.31 6.05
C ILE A 79 -12.31 -3.20 5.44
N GLU A 80 -13.50 -3.23 6.04
CA GLU A 80 -14.63 -4.01 5.52
C GLU A 80 -15.02 -3.54 4.11
N PHE A 81 -15.13 -2.22 3.90
CA PHE A 81 -15.42 -1.67 2.59
C PHE A 81 -14.33 -2.05 1.56
N GLY A 82 -13.05 -1.86 1.90
CA GLY A 82 -11.94 -2.24 1.03
C GLY A 82 -11.92 -3.73 0.69
N PHE A 83 -12.29 -4.60 1.64
CA PHE A 83 -12.43 -6.04 1.40
C PHE A 83 -13.57 -6.34 0.42
N ARG A 84 -14.74 -5.71 0.56
CA ARG A 84 -15.84 -5.87 -0.41
C ARG A 84 -15.44 -5.43 -1.82
N VAL A 85 -14.74 -4.31 -1.94
CA VAL A 85 -14.19 -3.84 -3.22
C VAL A 85 -13.19 -4.85 -3.80
N TRP A 86 -12.35 -5.45 -2.96
CA TRP A 86 -11.44 -6.52 -3.37
C TRP A 86 -12.19 -7.78 -3.84
N CYS A 87 -13.28 -8.18 -3.19
CA CYS A 87 -14.09 -9.31 -3.62
C CYS A 87 -14.64 -9.13 -5.05
N GLU A 88 -14.94 -7.90 -5.46
CA GLU A 88 -15.37 -7.55 -6.82
C GLU A 88 -14.19 -7.39 -7.81
N ASN A 89 -12.95 -7.30 -7.31
CA ASN A 89 -11.74 -7.00 -8.08
C ASN A 89 -10.57 -7.94 -7.70
N ARG A 90 -10.85 -9.24 -7.52
CA ARG A 90 -9.90 -10.23 -6.96
C ARG A 90 -8.58 -10.36 -7.71
N ASP A 91 -8.57 -10.02 -9.00
CA ASP A 91 -7.39 -10.05 -9.86
C ASP A 91 -6.57 -8.75 -9.83
N ARG A 92 -6.94 -7.75 -9.03
CA ARG A 92 -6.29 -6.44 -8.99
C ARG A 92 -5.76 -6.14 -7.58
N MET A 93 -4.76 -5.26 -7.53
CA MET A 93 -4.35 -4.64 -6.28
C MET A 93 -5.43 -3.64 -5.85
N VAL A 94 -5.96 -3.78 -4.64
CA VAL A 94 -6.97 -2.86 -4.08
C VAL A 94 -6.38 -2.19 -2.86
N GLY A 95 -6.25 -0.86 -2.87
CA GLY A 95 -5.53 -0.17 -1.80
C GLY A 95 -5.99 1.25 -1.52
N PHE A 96 -5.67 1.72 -0.32
CA PHE A 96 -6.11 3.02 0.18
C PHE A 96 -5.15 4.15 -0.24
N LEU A 97 -3.84 3.86 -0.30
CA LEU A 97 -2.80 4.81 -0.68
C LEU A 97 -2.40 4.68 -2.15
N GLY A 98 -2.95 5.53 -3.01
CA GLY A 98 -2.60 5.60 -4.43
C GLY A 98 -1.31 6.37 -4.73
N ARG A 99 -0.57 5.94 -5.76
CA ARG A 99 0.60 6.59 -6.37
C ARG A 99 0.54 6.51 -7.89
N ASN A 100 1.39 7.27 -8.57
CA ASN A 100 1.51 7.27 -10.02
C ASN A 100 2.97 7.19 -10.48
N HIS A 101 3.17 6.62 -11.66
CA HIS A 101 4.36 6.90 -12.47
C HIS A 101 4.10 8.10 -13.36
N ILE A 102 5.15 8.75 -13.87
CA ILE A 102 5.08 9.78 -14.91
C ILE A 102 6.22 9.57 -15.90
N TYR A 103 6.04 10.02 -17.14
CA TYR A 103 7.14 10.10 -18.10
C TYR A 103 7.88 11.42 -17.91
N ASN A 104 9.16 11.35 -17.55
CA ASN A 104 10.02 12.52 -17.50
C ASN A 104 10.62 12.75 -18.89
N PHE A 105 10.11 13.78 -19.59
CA PHE A 105 10.54 14.13 -20.95
C PHE A 105 11.99 14.62 -21.02
N LYS A 106 12.53 15.19 -19.94
CA LYS A 106 13.91 15.69 -19.90
C LYS A 106 14.89 14.53 -19.87
N ASP A 107 14.63 13.57 -18.98
CA ASP A 107 15.52 12.41 -18.76
C ASP A 107 15.15 11.23 -19.67
N LYS A 108 14.08 11.36 -20.47
CA LYS A 108 13.49 10.34 -21.35
C LYS A 108 13.23 9.01 -20.64
N LYS A 109 12.79 9.08 -19.38
CA LYS A 109 12.64 7.94 -18.48
C LYS A 109 11.34 7.99 -17.71
N TRP A 110 10.82 6.82 -17.36
CA TRP A 110 9.74 6.69 -16.38
C TRP A 110 10.24 7.05 -14.99
N SER A 111 9.41 7.73 -14.20
CA SER A 111 9.76 8.20 -12.86
C SER A 111 8.57 8.04 -11.92
N TYR A 112 8.88 7.96 -10.63
CA TYR A 112 7.87 7.88 -9.58
C TYR A 112 7.34 9.28 -9.26
N SER A 113 6.04 9.41 -9.08
CA SER A 113 5.38 10.67 -8.74
C SER A 113 4.49 10.52 -7.51
N TYR A 114 4.43 11.60 -6.73
CA TYR A 114 3.57 11.75 -5.58
C TYR A 114 3.17 13.22 -5.44
N GLY A 115 1.89 13.50 -5.18
CA GLY A 115 1.44 14.85 -4.81
C GLY A 115 1.41 15.87 -5.95
N ASN A 116 1.55 15.46 -7.21
CA ASN A 116 1.56 16.36 -8.38
C ASN A 116 0.16 16.87 -8.80
N GLY A 117 -0.89 16.63 -8.00
CA GLY A 117 -2.27 17.06 -8.31
C GLY A 117 -2.97 16.24 -9.39
N GLU A 118 -2.27 15.31 -10.05
CA GLU A 118 -2.88 14.39 -11.01
C GLU A 118 -3.76 13.38 -10.29
N CYS A 119 -5.01 13.27 -10.74
CA CYS A 119 -5.98 12.33 -10.18
C CYS A 119 -5.77 10.89 -10.67
N LYS A 120 -4.73 10.65 -11.49
CA LYS A 120 -4.43 9.33 -12.05
C LYS A 120 -3.63 8.52 -11.05
N VAL A 121 -4.04 7.27 -10.86
CA VAL A 121 -3.35 6.29 -10.02
C VAL A 121 -2.88 5.18 -10.92
N SER A 122 -1.63 4.74 -10.76
CA SER A 122 -1.12 3.55 -11.47
C SER A 122 -0.58 2.49 -10.53
N MET A 123 -0.47 2.82 -9.24
CA MET A 123 0.03 1.93 -8.19
C MET A 123 -0.74 2.20 -6.89
N VAL A 124 -0.85 1.18 -6.05
CA VAL A 124 -1.26 1.35 -4.64
C VAL A 124 -0.14 0.83 -3.74
N ILE A 125 0.11 1.52 -2.62
CA ILE A 125 1.14 1.09 -1.66
C ILE A 125 0.66 -0.17 -0.96
N THR A 126 1.50 -1.21 -0.89
CA THR A 126 1.10 -2.49 -0.28
C THR A 126 0.80 -2.37 1.20
N SER A 127 1.37 -1.41 1.93
CA SER A 127 1.14 -1.17 3.37
C SER A 127 -0.27 -0.76 3.79
N SER A 128 -1.20 -0.72 2.84
CA SER A 128 -2.62 -0.46 3.06
C SER A 128 -3.39 -0.99 1.86
N SER A 129 -3.18 -2.27 1.55
CA SER A 129 -3.80 -2.90 0.37
C SER A 129 -4.20 -4.35 0.60
N PHE A 130 -5.28 -4.74 -0.04
CA PHE A 130 -5.66 -6.14 -0.26
C PHE A 130 -4.94 -6.68 -1.50
N ILE A 131 -4.30 -7.82 -1.32
CA ILE A 131 -3.50 -8.52 -2.33
C ILE A 131 -3.98 -9.97 -2.42
N HIS A 132 -4.08 -10.50 -3.63
CA HIS A 132 -4.35 -11.93 -3.81
C HIS A 132 -3.11 -12.75 -3.44
N LYS A 133 -3.26 -13.82 -2.64
CA LYS A 133 -2.13 -14.68 -2.19
C LYS A 133 -1.26 -15.21 -3.34
N THR A 134 -1.85 -15.43 -4.50
CA THR A 134 -1.14 -15.83 -5.73
C THR A 134 -0.07 -14.80 -6.12
N TYR A 135 -0.33 -13.51 -5.99
CA TYR A 135 0.68 -12.48 -6.29
C TYR A 135 1.83 -12.51 -5.29
N MET A 136 1.58 -12.82 -4.01
CA MET A 136 2.66 -13.02 -3.02
C MET A 136 3.53 -14.22 -3.39
N TYR A 137 2.91 -15.35 -3.74
CA TYR A 137 3.62 -16.54 -4.20
C TYR A 137 4.46 -16.25 -5.45
N LEU A 138 3.87 -15.63 -6.48
CA LEU A 138 4.55 -15.30 -7.72
C LEU A 138 5.67 -14.28 -7.50
N TYR A 139 5.48 -13.31 -6.60
CA TYR A 139 6.53 -12.38 -6.20
C TYR A 139 7.73 -13.12 -5.59
N SER A 140 7.49 -14.11 -4.75
CA SER A 140 8.53 -14.84 -4.03
C SER A 140 9.26 -15.87 -4.89
N TYR A 141 8.57 -16.54 -5.81
CA TYR A 141 9.12 -17.69 -6.53
C TYR A 141 9.22 -17.52 -8.05
N SER A 142 8.38 -16.70 -8.67
CA SER A 142 8.34 -16.57 -10.14
C SER A 142 8.97 -15.27 -10.64
N MET A 143 8.87 -14.17 -9.87
CA MET A 143 9.52 -12.92 -10.22
C MET A 143 11.05 -13.12 -10.26
N PRO A 144 11.76 -12.49 -11.23
CA PRO A 144 13.22 -12.59 -11.31
C PRO A 144 13.90 -12.25 -9.98
N LYS A 145 14.89 -13.06 -9.60
CA LYS A 145 15.56 -12.97 -8.29
C LYS A 145 16.20 -11.60 -8.07
N GLU A 146 16.71 -11.01 -9.15
CA GLU A 146 17.34 -9.70 -9.22
C GLU A 146 16.41 -8.58 -8.70
N VAL A 147 15.09 -8.74 -8.83
CA VAL A 147 14.11 -7.80 -8.29
C VAL A 147 14.10 -7.85 -6.77
N ARG A 148 14.05 -9.05 -6.18
CA ARG A 148 14.08 -9.22 -4.72
C ARG A 148 15.42 -8.74 -4.13
N GLU A 149 16.52 -8.99 -4.84
CA GLU A 149 17.85 -8.49 -4.47
C GLU A 149 17.94 -6.96 -4.54
N MET A 150 17.32 -6.33 -5.56
CA MET A 150 17.22 -4.87 -5.62
C MET A 150 16.46 -4.32 -4.41
N VAL A 151 15.30 -4.90 -4.09
CA VAL A 151 14.48 -4.50 -2.93
C VAL A 151 15.27 -4.62 -1.64
N ASP A 152 16.02 -5.71 -1.47
CA ASP A 152 16.85 -5.90 -0.28
C ASP A 152 18.03 -4.92 -0.19
N ARG A 153 18.63 -4.56 -1.32
CA ARG A 153 19.74 -3.60 -1.38
C ARG A 153 19.29 -2.17 -1.09
N ILE A 154 18.15 -1.76 -1.65
CA ILE A 154 17.63 -0.39 -1.51
C ILE A 154 16.84 -0.23 -0.20
N LYS A 155 16.26 -1.32 0.32
CA LYS A 155 15.29 -1.31 1.42
C LYS A 155 14.08 -0.43 1.13
N ASP A 156 13.57 -0.54 -0.10
CA ASP A 156 12.34 0.11 -0.60
C ASP A 156 11.86 -0.66 -1.85
N CYS A 157 10.78 -0.19 -2.48
CA CYS A 157 10.27 -0.57 -3.81
C CYS A 157 9.63 -1.95 -3.94
N GLU A 158 9.43 -2.68 -2.84
CA GLU A 158 8.72 -3.94 -2.81
C GLU A 158 7.26 -3.77 -3.30
N ASP A 159 6.66 -2.63 -2.95
CA ASP A 159 5.32 -2.25 -3.39
C ASP A 159 5.25 -1.93 -4.89
N ILE A 160 6.25 -1.23 -5.45
CA ILE A 160 6.36 -0.97 -6.89
C ILE A 160 6.50 -2.29 -7.64
N ALA A 161 7.39 -3.17 -7.18
CA ALA A 161 7.60 -4.49 -7.76
C ALA A 161 6.31 -5.32 -7.75
N MET A 162 5.56 -5.30 -6.65
CA MET A 162 4.25 -5.96 -6.57
C MET A 162 3.23 -5.39 -7.57
N ASN A 163 3.15 -4.06 -7.72
CA ASN A 163 2.26 -3.45 -8.71
C ASN A 163 2.68 -3.79 -10.15
N PHE A 164 3.98 -3.86 -10.44
CA PHE A 164 4.48 -4.31 -11.75
C PHE A 164 4.04 -5.74 -12.05
N LEU A 165 4.18 -6.65 -11.09
CA LEU A 165 3.74 -8.04 -11.23
C LEU A 165 2.23 -8.14 -11.46
N ALA A 166 1.44 -7.50 -10.59
CA ALA A 166 -0.01 -7.55 -10.69
C ALA A 166 -0.51 -6.95 -12.00
N ALA A 167 0.05 -5.82 -12.45
CA ALA A 167 -0.32 -5.20 -13.73
C ALA A 167 0.15 -6.03 -14.94
N HIS A 168 1.32 -6.66 -14.86
CA HIS A 168 1.83 -7.57 -15.90
C HIS A 168 0.90 -8.76 -16.12
N LEU A 169 0.40 -9.36 -15.03
CA LEU A 169 -0.45 -10.55 -15.08
C LEU A 169 -1.90 -10.22 -15.39
N SER A 170 -2.49 -9.26 -14.69
CA SER A 170 -3.91 -8.91 -14.84
C SER A 170 -4.21 -8.05 -16.06
N ARG A 171 -3.22 -7.30 -16.57
CA ARG A 171 -3.40 -6.25 -17.58
C ARG A 171 -4.41 -5.19 -17.17
N LYS A 172 -4.57 -4.96 -15.86
CA LYS A 172 -5.50 -3.99 -15.27
C LYS A 172 -4.76 -3.03 -14.33
N PRO A 173 -5.22 -1.76 -14.23
CA PRO A 173 -4.70 -0.84 -13.21
C PRO A 173 -5.17 -1.27 -11.80
N PRO A 174 -4.55 -0.78 -10.73
CA PRO A 174 -5.06 -1.01 -9.37
C PRO A 174 -6.43 -0.36 -9.14
N VAL A 175 -7.08 -0.68 -8.03
CA VAL A 175 -8.28 0.03 -7.53
C VAL A 175 -7.89 0.86 -6.32
N LYS A 176 -8.13 2.18 -6.38
CA LYS A 176 -7.97 3.05 -5.23
C LYS A 176 -9.27 3.14 -4.45
N VAL A 177 -9.22 2.76 -3.17
CA VAL A 177 -10.32 2.91 -2.22
C VAL A 177 -10.21 4.28 -1.55
N PRO A 178 -11.30 5.05 -1.45
CA PRO A 178 -11.32 6.29 -0.67
C PRO A 178 -11.08 5.98 0.80
N THR A 179 -10.37 6.86 1.48
CA THR A 179 -10.16 6.72 2.92
C THR A 179 -10.07 8.07 3.61
N LYS A 180 -10.54 8.12 4.85
CA LYS A 180 -10.33 9.22 5.80
C LYS A 180 -9.00 9.09 6.55
N TYR A 181 -8.20 8.09 6.19
CA TYR A 181 -6.89 7.76 6.74
C TYR A 181 -6.01 8.99 7.01
N PHE A 182 -5.38 8.97 8.18
CA PHE A 182 -4.24 9.81 8.52
C PHE A 182 -3.08 8.90 8.94
N PHE A 183 -1.88 9.19 8.41
CA PHE A 183 -0.65 8.69 9.02
C PHE A 183 -0.59 9.22 10.46
N ASP A 184 -0.83 8.36 11.46
CA ASP A 184 -0.65 8.71 12.86
C ASP A 184 0.82 8.52 13.26
N CYS A 185 1.66 9.43 12.80
CA CYS A 185 3.01 9.59 13.35
C CYS A 185 3.03 10.72 14.38
N THR A 186 2.22 10.60 15.44
CA THR A 186 2.29 11.42 16.67
C THR A 186 3.62 11.18 17.42
N GLY A 187 4.73 11.62 16.82
CA GLY A 187 6.04 11.74 17.46
C GLY A 187 6.83 10.43 17.69
N ARG A 188 6.24 9.25 17.47
CA ARG A 188 6.90 7.95 17.75
C ARG A 188 7.62 7.31 16.56
N CYS A 189 7.33 7.72 15.33
CA CYS A 189 8.00 7.19 14.14
C CYS A 189 9.38 7.85 13.97
N LYS A 190 10.40 7.30 14.65
CA LYS A 190 11.79 7.81 14.61
C LYS A 190 12.52 7.47 13.29
N HIS A 191 12.01 6.53 12.50
CA HIS A 191 12.67 5.99 11.30
C HIS A 191 11.70 5.78 10.13
N ASN A 192 11.21 6.87 9.52
CA ASN A 192 10.35 6.75 8.32
C ASN A 192 11.20 6.68 7.06
N LEU A 193 11.08 5.59 6.30
CA LEU A 193 11.78 5.41 5.02
C LEU A 193 11.50 6.56 4.05
N SER A 194 10.27 7.08 4.04
CA SER A 194 9.86 8.21 3.19
C SER A 194 10.46 9.56 3.59
N LYS A 195 11.03 9.69 4.80
CA LYS A 195 11.73 10.91 5.26
C LYS A 195 13.22 10.89 4.91
N LYS A 196 13.74 9.78 4.37
CA LYS A 196 15.14 9.67 3.93
C LYS A 196 15.38 10.58 2.71
N GLY A 197 16.48 11.31 2.72
CA GLY A 197 16.91 12.10 1.55
C GLY A 197 17.07 11.19 0.32
N GLY A 198 16.43 11.54 -0.80
CA GLY A 198 16.52 10.78 -2.04
C GLY A 198 15.43 9.72 -2.26
N TRP A 199 14.47 9.55 -1.35
CA TRP A 199 13.37 8.58 -1.46
C TRP A 199 12.67 8.58 -2.84
N MET A 200 12.32 9.75 -3.37
CA MET A 200 11.70 9.84 -4.71
C MET A 200 12.64 9.39 -5.84
N LYS A 201 13.95 9.64 -5.70
CA LYS A 201 14.96 9.23 -6.69
C LYS A 201 15.16 7.72 -6.66
N GLU A 202 15.24 7.12 -5.46
CA GLU A 202 15.31 5.66 -5.27
C GLU A 202 14.10 4.97 -5.89
N ARG A 203 12.88 5.46 -5.64
CA ARG A 203 11.66 4.91 -6.23
C ARG A 203 11.56 5.10 -7.73
N SER A 204 12.05 6.23 -8.26
CA SER A 204 12.15 6.44 -9.72
C SER A 204 13.13 5.46 -10.37
N PHE A 205 14.27 5.21 -9.71
CA PHE A 205 15.23 4.18 -10.12
C PHE A 205 14.57 2.80 -10.18
N CYS A 206 13.75 2.44 -9.18
CA CYS A 206 13.08 1.14 -9.16
C CYS A 206 12.12 0.94 -10.34
N ILE A 207 11.36 1.97 -10.73
CA ILE A 207 10.51 1.92 -11.93
C ILE A 207 11.35 1.69 -13.18
N GLU A 208 12.47 2.41 -13.32
CA GLU A 208 13.38 2.22 -14.46
C GLU A 208 13.97 0.80 -14.49
N PHE A 209 14.47 0.32 -13.36
CA PHE A 209 15.04 -1.02 -13.22
C PHE A 209 14.02 -2.10 -13.59
N LEU A 210 12.81 -2.04 -13.01
CA LEU A 210 11.75 -2.99 -13.29
C LEU A 210 11.30 -2.94 -14.76
N THR A 211 11.21 -1.74 -15.35
CA THR A 211 10.88 -1.60 -16.79
C THR A 211 11.89 -2.34 -17.67
N ARG A 212 13.18 -2.32 -17.30
CA ARG A 212 14.23 -3.06 -18.01
C ARG A 212 14.09 -4.58 -17.82
N ILE A 213 13.83 -5.04 -16.59
CA ILE A 213 13.65 -6.47 -16.29
C ILE A 213 12.44 -7.05 -17.02
N TYR A 214 11.32 -6.33 -17.06
CA TYR A 214 10.10 -6.77 -17.75
C TYR A 214 10.15 -6.55 -19.28
N GLY A 215 11.09 -5.72 -19.78
CA GLY A 215 11.19 -5.34 -21.19
C GLY A 215 10.19 -4.28 -21.66
N TYR A 216 9.27 -3.84 -20.79
CA TYR A 216 8.30 -2.78 -21.05
C TYR A 216 7.74 -2.25 -19.72
N LEU A 217 6.94 -1.18 -19.76
CA LEU A 217 6.24 -0.65 -18.58
C LEU A 217 4.83 -1.28 -18.46
N PRO A 218 4.57 -2.18 -17.50
CA PRO A 218 3.25 -2.80 -17.33
C PRO A 218 2.22 -1.93 -16.60
N LEU A 219 2.65 -0.87 -15.90
CA LEU A 219 1.75 -0.04 -15.10
C LEU A 219 0.72 0.70 -15.96
N LEU A 220 -0.54 0.62 -15.56
CA LEU A 220 -1.67 1.27 -16.23
C LEU A 220 -2.27 2.33 -15.31
N TYR A 221 -2.71 3.44 -15.88
CA TYR A 221 -3.42 4.48 -15.13
C TYR A 221 -4.90 4.13 -14.97
N THR A 222 -5.46 4.54 -13.84
CA THR A 222 -6.91 4.66 -13.59
C THR A 222 -7.21 6.02 -12.99
N THR A 223 -8.38 6.57 -13.32
CA THR A 223 -8.99 7.70 -12.60
C THR A 223 -10.14 7.24 -11.71
N SER A 224 -10.62 6.02 -11.91
CA SER A 224 -11.74 5.44 -11.18
C SER A 224 -11.36 5.15 -9.73
N ARG A 225 -12.27 5.49 -8.83
CA ARG A 225 -12.23 5.19 -7.39
C ARG A 225 -13.46 4.34 -7.09
N ALA A 226 -13.32 3.38 -6.18
CA ALA A 226 -14.45 2.60 -5.67
C ALA A 226 -15.32 3.45 -4.74
#